data_AF-A0A9P0KAA4-F1
#
_entry.id   AF-A0A9P0KAA4-F1
#
_cell.length_a   1.000
_cell.length_b   1.000
_cell.length_c   1.000
_cell.angle_alpha   90.00
_cell.angle_beta   90.00
_cell.angle_gamma   90.00
#
_symmetry.space_group_name_H-M   'P 1'
#
loop_
_entity.id
_entity.type
_entity.pdbx_description
1 polymer ?
#
loop_
_entity_poly.entity_id
_entity_poly.type
_entity_poly.pdbx_seq_one_letter_code
_entity_poly.pdbx_strand_id
1 'polypeptide(L)'
;MQSGDAAADENLYKCASENHVNFSDIQHCSESEKGDELLASNGYRTTSVKPPIRFVPTVIFNDSYNQSMQDMALKNFSSVVDFLIKENCKSGQSITRSSMTNIFVLLALQLFKV
;
A
#
# COMPACT_ATOMS: atom_id res chain seq x y z
N MET A 1 9.72 26.28 18.59
CA MET A 1 10.42 25.79 17.38
C MET A 1 10.26 26.87 16.33
N GLN A 2 11.32 27.61 15.99
CA GLN A 2 11.34 28.40 14.76
C GLN A 2 11.70 27.42 13.65
N SER A 3 10.69 26.78 13.05
CA SER A 3 10.93 26.00 11.85
C SER A 3 11.07 26.99 10.69
N GLY A 4 12.18 26.93 9.96
CA GLY A 4 12.25 27.58 8.65
C GLY A 4 11.17 27.02 7.73
N ASP A 5 10.87 27.76 6.66
CA ASP A 5 10.00 27.25 5.59
C ASP A 5 10.70 26.10 4.88
N ALA A 6 10.24 24.87 5.14
CA ALA A 6 10.76 23.67 4.50
C ALA A 6 10.57 23.69 2.97
N ALA A 7 9.64 24.52 2.47
CA ALA A 7 9.39 24.72 1.06
C ALA A 7 10.15 25.91 0.45
N ALA A 8 11.04 26.56 1.21
CA ALA A 8 11.91 27.58 0.65
C ALA A 8 12.79 27.00 -0.48
N ASP A 9 12.94 27.73 -1.58
CA ASP A 9 13.69 27.29 -2.77
C ASP A 9 15.11 26.80 -2.45
N GLU A 10 15.78 27.40 -1.45
CA GLU A 10 17.11 26.97 -1.00
C GLU A 10 17.12 25.51 -0.50
N ASN A 11 16.07 25.10 0.21
CA ASN A 11 15.91 23.76 0.75
C ASN A 11 15.56 22.78 -0.37
N LEU A 12 14.69 23.19 -1.30
CA LEU A 12 14.30 22.38 -2.44
C LEU A 12 15.47 22.12 -3.40
N TYR A 13 16.24 23.17 -3.72
CA TYR A 13 17.43 23.06 -4.58
C TYR A 13 18.49 22.16 -3.94
N LYS A 14 18.78 22.37 -2.65
CA LYS A 14 19.76 21.54 -1.92
C LYS A 14 19.36 20.06 -1.94
N CYS A 15 18.11 19.77 -1.63
CA CYS A 15 17.57 18.40 -1.62
C CYS A 15 17.65 17.74 -3.02
N ALA A 16 17.28 18.47 -4.07
CA ALA A 16 17.35 17.96 -5.43
C ALA A 16 18.81 17.64 -5.83
N SER A 17 19.74 18.54 -5.52
CA SER A 17 21.18 18.35 -5.77
C SER A 17 21.75 17.13 -5.04
N GLU A 18 21.45 16.97 -3.75
CA GLU A 18 21.90 15.84 -2.92
C GLU A 18 21.39 14.48 -3.44
N ASN A 19 20.27 14.47 -4.16
CA ASN A 19 19.66 13.26 -4.72
C ASN A 19 19.89 13.11 -6.23
N HIS A 20 20.76 13.92 -6.83
CA HIS A 20 21.05 13.91 -8.27
C HIS A 20 19.81 14.12 -9.16
N VAL A 21 18.85 14.91 -8.68
CA VAL A 21 17.67 15.33 -9.43
C VAL A 21 17.86 16.76 -9.92
N ASN A 22 17.57 17.02 -11.18
CA ASN A 22 17.62 18.37 -11.74
C ASN A 22 16.45 19.21 -11.20
N PHE A 23 16.77 20.20 -10.37
CA PHE A 23 15.76 21.09 -9.80
C PHE A 23 14.97 21.86 -10.86
N SER A 24 15.61 22.27 -11.96
CA SER A 24 14.93 23.00 -13.04
C SER A 24 13.85 22.16 -13.71
N ASP A 25 14.04 20.83 -13.80
CA ASP A 25 13.03 19.94 -14.39
C ASP A 25 11.82 19.80 -13.45
N ILE A 26 12.05 19.73 -12.14
CA ILE A 26 10.98 19.74 -11.13
C ILE A 26 10.21 21.06 -11.19
N GLN A 27 10.91 22.19 -11.17
CA GLN A 27 10.30 23.52 -11.19
C GLN A 27 9.46 23.70 -12.46
N HIS A 28 10.03 23.38 -13.63
CA HIS A 28 9.30 23.44 -14.89
C HIS A 28 8.06 22.54 -14.89
N CYS A 29 8.16 21.32 -14.36
CA CYS A 29 7.01 20.43 -14.22
C CYS A 29 5.92 21.04 -13.32
N SER A 30 6.31 21.61 -12.18
CA SER A 30 5.38 22.19 -11.19
C SER A 30 4.61 23.40 -11.72
N GLU A 31 5.19 24.14 -12.66
CA GLU A 31 4.60 25.31 -13.30
C GLU A 31 3.87 24.98 -14.62
N SER A 32 3.90 23.71 -15.05
CA SER A 32 3.30 23.25 -16.30
C SER A 32 1.88 22.69 -16.12
N GLU A 33 1.16 22.54 -17.24
CA GLU A 33 -0.12 21.80 -17.28
C GLU A 33 0.01 20.39 -16.69
N LYS A 34 1.19 19.76 -16.83
CA LYS A 34 1.42 18.45 -16.23
C LYS A 34 1.39 18.49 -14.70
N GLY A 35 1.92 19.55 -14.11
CA GLY A 35 1.84 19.80 -12.66
C GLY A 35 0.39 19.92 -12.20
N ASP A 36 -0.42 20.70 -12.93
CA ASP A 36 -1.84 20.87 -12.65
C ASP A 36 -2.62 19.55 -12.74
N GLU A 37 -2.38 18.73 -13.77
CA GLU A 37 -2.98 17.40 -13.90
C GLU A 37 -2.65 16.49 -12.71
N LEU A 38 -1.38 16.47 -12.29
CA LEU A 38 -0.92 15.66 -11.17
C LEU A 38 -1.57 16.13 -9.85
N LEU A 39 -1.69 17.44 -9.65
CA LEU A 39 -2.35 18.02 -8.48
C LEU A 39 -3.84 17.65 -8.46
N ALA A 40 -4.55 17.83 -9.58
CA ALA A 40 -5.96 17.46 -9.70
C ALA A 40 -6.18 15.96 -9.47
N SER A 41 -5.35 15.10 -10.06
CA SER A 41 -5.39 13.64 -9.88
C SER A 41 -5.22 13.24 -8.40
N ASN A 42 -4.28 13.86 -7.69
CA ASN A 42 -4.11 13.62 -6.26
C ASN A 42 -5.29 14.17 -5.43
N GLY A 43 -5.91 15.28 -5.85
CA GLY A 43 -7.16 15.76 -5.26
C GLY A 43 -8.33 14.76 -5.41
N TYR A 44 -8.49 14.16 -6.60
CA TYR A 44 -9.46 13.10 -6.82
C TYR A 44 -9.17 11.86 -5.96
N ARG A 45 -7.92 11.41 -5.92
CA ARG A 45 -7.51 10.29 -5.06
C ARG A 45 -7.83 10.57 -3.60
N THR A 46 -7.50 11.75 -3.08
CA THR A 46 -7.78 12.15 -1.69
C THR A 46 -9.27 12.17 -1.39
N THR A 47 -10.10 12.73 -2.27
CA THR A 47 -11.56 12.82 -2.07
C THR A 47 -12.30 11.49 -2.26
N SER A 48 -11.71 10.54 -3.00
CA SER A 48 -12.26 9.20 -3.19
C SER A 48 -12.16 8.30 -1.95
N VAL A 49 -11.26 8.61 -1.00
CA VAL A 49 -11.07 7.80 0.22
C VAL A 49 -12.36 7.74 1.04
N LYS A 50 -12.70 6.54 1.52
CA LYS A 50 -13.84 6.29 2.41
C LYS A 50 -13.40 5.63 3.72
N PRO A 51 -13.80 6.16 4.89
CA PRO A 51 -14.52 7.42 5.10
C PRO A 51 -13.69 8.64 4.65
N PRO A 52 -14.31 9.82 4.44
CA PRO A 52 -13.59 11.02 4.04
C PRO A 52 -12.43 11.34 4.99
N ILE A 53 -11.28 11.74 4.43
CA ILE A 53 -10.10 12.13 5.21
C ILE A 53 -10.44 13.34 6.10
N ARG A 54 -10.12 13.24 7.39
CA ARG A 54 -10.34 14.31 8.39
C ARG A 54 -9.05 14.80 9.05
N PHE A 55 -7.93 14.13 8.80
CA PHE A 55 -6.65 14.38 9.46
C PHE A 55 -5.49 13.97 8.56
N VAL A 56 -4.37 14.68 8.69
CA VAL A 56 -3.10 14.34 8.04
C VAL A 56 -2.04 14.07 9.11
N PRO A 57 -1.20 13.01 8.95
CA PRO A 57 -1.19 12.07 7.82
C PRO A 57 -2.30 11.02 7.89
N THR A 58 -2.86 10.66 6.72
CA THR A 58 -3.70 9.48 6.52
C THR A 58 -2.91 8.42 5.74
N VAL A 59 -2.76 7.24 6.32
CA VAL A 59 -2.02 6.08 5.78
C VAL A 59 -3.01 5.06 5.23
N ILE A 60 -2.82 4.70 3.97
CA ILE A 60 -3.64 3.74 3.24
C ILE A 60 -2.69 2.67 2.69
N PHE A 61 -3.06 1.41 2.88
CA PHE A 61 -2.30 0.28 2.37
C PHE A 61 -3.09 -0.38 1.24
N ASN A 62 -2.42 -0.64 0.11
CA ASN A 62 -3.02 -1.30 -1.07
C ASN A 62 -4.37 -0.69 -1.48
N ASP A 63 -4.43 0.65 -1.54
CA ASP A 63 -5.63 1.43 -1.91
C ASP A 63 -6.88 1.20 -1.05
N SER A 64 -6.76 0.54 0.12
CA SER A 64 -7.85 0.28 1.05
C SER A 64 -7.59 0.93 2.40
N TYR A 65 -8.49 1.82 2.82
CA TYR A 65 -8.41 2.43 4.14
C TYR A 65 -8.87 1.45 5.23
N ASN A 66 -8.09 1.34 6.30
CA ASN A 66 -8.44 0.57 7.49
C ASN A 66 -8.01 1.36 8.73
N GLN A 67 -8.97 1.72 9.59
CA GLN A 67 -8.71 2.54 10.78
C GLN A 67 -7.69 1.90 11.72
N SER A 68 -7.76 0.58 11.95
CA SER A 68 -6.82 -0.09 12.85
C SER A 68 -5.40 -0.09 12.30
N MET A 69 -5.23 -0.33 10.99
CA MET A 69 -3.92 -0.25 10.33
C MET A 69 -3.39 1.19 10.33
N GLN A 70 -4.24 2.19 10.11
CA GLN A 70 -3.90 3.61 10.25
C GLN A 70 -3.38 3.91 11.67
N ASP A 71 -4.11 3.52 12.71
CA ASP A 71 -3.74 3.79 14.10
C ASP A 71 -2.43 3.11 14.50
N MET A 72 -2.20 1.89 13.98
CA MET A 72 -0.93 1.19 14.16
C MET A 72 0.19 1.85 13.36
N ALA A 73 -0.05 2.27 12.13
CA ALA A 73 0.93 2.90 11.26
C ALA A 73 1.42 4.25 11.81
N LEU A 74 0.53 5.02 12.44
CA LEU A 74 0.89 6.25 13.14
C LEU A 74 1.84 6.02 14.33
N LYS A 75 1.87 4.80 14.89
CA LYS A 75 2.77 4.42 16.00
C LYS A 75 4.03 3.72 15.52
N ASN A 76 3.89 2.79 14.56
CA ASN A 76 4.96 1.97 14.01
C ASN A 76 4.60 1.49 12.59
N PHE A 77 4.89 2.34 11.61
CA PHE A 77 4.65 2.05 10.19
C PHE A 77 5.35 0.77 9.71
N SER A 78 6.62 0.58 10.07
CA SER A 78 7.42 -0.58 9.64
C SER A 78 6.78 -1.90 10.06
N SER A 79 6.23 -2.01 11.27
CA SER A 79 5.57 -3.25 11.72
C SER A 79 4.33 -3.61 10.90
N VAL A 80 3.55 -2.61 10.47
CA VAL A 80 2.38 -2.84 9.60
C VAL A 80 2.82 -3.28 8.21
N VAL A 81 3.86 -2.65 7.65
CA VAL A 81 4.44 -3.04 6.36
C VAL A 81 4.97 -4.47 6.38
N ASP A 82 5.74 -4.84 7.40
CA ASP A 82 6.28 -6.20 7.56
C ASP A 82 5.17 -7.24 7.65
N PHE A 83 4.08 -6.93 8.36
CA PHE A 83 2.90 -7.79 8.43
C PHE A 83 2.27 -7.99 7.05
N LEU A 84 2.03 -6.91 6.31
CA LEU A 84 1.41 -6.97 4.98
C LEU A 84 2.27 -7.71 3.96
N ILE A 85 3.59 -7.50 3.98
CA ILE A 85 4.52 -8.22 3.10
C ILE A 85 4.50 -9.73 3.41
N LYS A 86 4.53 -10.12 4.69
CA LYS A 86 4.50 -11.54 5.09
C LYS A 86 3.19 -12.23 4.74
N GLU A 87 2.05 -11.57 4.87
CA GLU A 87 0.75 -12.14 4.48
C GLU A 87 0.66 -12.36 2.97
N ASN A 88 1.17 -11.42 2.16
CA ASN A 88 1.23 -11.57 0.70
C ASN A 88 2.15 -12.72 0.26
N CYS A 89 3.15 -13.10 1.05
CA CYS A 89 3.98 -14.28 0.78
C CYS A 89 3.24 -15.60 1.05
N LYS A 90 2.25 -15.62 1.95
CA LYS A 90 1.46 -16.83 2.26
C LYS A 90 0.33 -17.07 1.27
N SER A 91 -0.30 -16.01 0.75
CA SER A 91 -1.40 -16.13 -0.23
C SER A 91 -0.93 -16.68 -1.59
N GLY A 92 0.37 -16.59 -1.91
CA GLY A 92 1.00 -17.28 -3.04
C GLY A 92 1.32 -18.76 -2.81
N GLN A 93 1.09 -19.31 -1.61
CA GLN A 93 1.35 -20.71 -1.25
C GLN A 93 0.08 -21.40 -0.72
N SER A 94 -0.85 -21.75 -1.61
CA SER A 94 -1.80 -22.84 -1.31
C SER A 94 -2.43 -23.42 -2.58
N ILE A 95 -1.84 -24.50 -3.12
CA ILE A 95 -2.56 -25.73 -3.50
C ILE A 95 -1.54 -26.90 -3.43
N THR A 96 -1.19 -27.40 -2.24
CA THR A 96 -0.84 -28.82 -2.14
C THR A 96 -2.15 -29.56 -1.88
N ARG A 97 -2.66 -30.22 -2.93
CA ARG A 97 -3.71 -31.24 -2.83
C ARG A 97 -3.25 -32.32 -1.85
N SER A 98 -3.64 -32.23 -0.58
CA SER A 98 -3.63 -33.41 0.28
C SER A 98 -4.76 -34.31 -0.20
N SER A 99 -4.36 -35.39 -0.85
CA SER A 99 -5.20 -36.42 -1.43
C SER A 99 -6.23 -36.90 -0.41
N MET A 100 -7.53 -36.65 -0.67
CA MET A 100 -8.58 -37.41 -0.01
C MET A 100 -8.47 -38.84 -0.51
N THR A 101 -7.78 -39.69 0.24
CA THR A 101 -7.73 -41.12 0.01
C THR A 101 -9.15 -41.67 0.07
N ASN A 102 -9.56 -42.24 -1.07
CA ASN A 102 -10.79 -42.99 -1.31
C ASN A 102 -11.28 -43.80 -0.11
N ILE A 103 -12.25 -43.28 0.63
CA ILE A 103 -13.08 -44.06 1.58
C ILE A 103 -14.20 -44.84 0.86
N PHE A 104 -14.41 -44.63 -0.44
CA PHE A 104 -15.49 -45.29 -1.19
C PHE A 104 -15.21 -46.75 -1.61
N VAL A 105 -14.02 -47.31 -1.38
CA VAL A 105 -13.72 -48.72 -1.73
C VAL A 105 -14.21 -49.72 -0.68
N LEU A 106 -14.56 -49.28 0.54
CA LEU A 106 -15.03 -50.17 1.61
C LEU A 106 -16.49 -50.65 1.46
N LEU A 107 -17.29 -50.06 0.58
CA LEU A 107 -18.68 -50.49 0.35
C LEU A 107 -18.83 -51.61 -0.69
N ALA A 108 -17.81 -51.89 -1.51
CA ALA A 108 -17.87 -52.92 -2.55
C ALA A 108 -17.60 -54.36 -2.04
N LEU A 109 -17.08 -54.52 -0.81
CA LEU A 109 -16.77 -55.84 -0.24
C LEU A 109 -17.92 -56.46 0.58
N GLN A 110 -19.05 -55.76 0.75
CA GLN A 110 -20.23 -56.30 1.46
C GLN A 110 -21.25 -56.98 0.54
N LEU A 111 -20.99 -57.04 -0.78
CA LEU A 111 -21.87 -57.71 -1.77
C LEU A 111 -21.35 -59.07 -2.26
N PHE A 112 -20.22 -59.56 -1.73
CA PHE A 112 -19.76 -60.94 -1.93
C PHE A 112 -19.77 -61.71 -0.59
N LYS A 113 -20.96 -61.97 -0.10
CA LYS A 113 -21.21 -63.10 0.81
C LYS A 113 -22.60 -63.65 0.50
N VAL A 114 -22.59 -64.64 -0.40
CA VAL A 114 -23.65 -65.66 -0.52
C VAL A 114 -23.64 -66.48 0.76
#